data_AF-A0A5B9P9A0-F1
#
_entry.id   AF-A0A5B9P9A0-F1
#
_cell.length_a   1.000
_cell.length_b   1.000
_cell.length_c   1.000
_cell.angle_alpha   90.00
_cell.angle_beta   90.00
_cell.angle_gamma   90.00
#
_symmetry.space_group_name_H-M   'P 1'
#
loop_
_entity.id
_entity.type
_entity.pdbx_description
1 polymer ?
#
loop_
_entity_poly.entity_id
_entity_poly.type
_entity_poly.pdbx_seq_one_letter_code
_entity_poly.pdbx_strand_id
1 'polypeptide(L)'
;MHLSPGSNAEKAKPRWHRWLRLSWFGVANYTRYNLTSKLPGCDSVNAAAVWPGASQSQAHDLQSRHLSLAHRCFRPDLQPYTSLVRSVIADAIHARRNVLDYLVPQIPLKDIPILLGFALLGAIVSGAYGVAHDQITYSIAPEYFTNLKFKQFHWLDRGFGERTFAGCIGFMATWWVGLIIGWILARRMVPNQSRARASRKILTCFAVVFATAFLFGLAGNVYGFLRGPNADYSNWNWAFTEYQITDQWAFVRVAYIHNAGYLGGVVGLILACIFVKPDKSPQ
;
A
#
# COMPACT_ATOMS: atom_id res chain seq x y z
N MET A 1 -20.28 -37.68 -40.70
CA MET A 1 -20.73 -37.39 -39.31
C MET A 1 -19.47 -37.33 -38.45
N HIS A 2 -18.87 -36.16 -38.32
CA HIS A 2 -17.68 -35.91 -37.49
C HIS A 2 -18.09 -34.93 -36.40
N LEU A 3 -17.92 -35.31 -35.14
CA LEU A 3 -17.96 -34.40 -34.01
C LEU A 3 -16.69 -34.61 -33.18
N SER A 4 -15.91 -33.54 -33.10
CA SER A 4 -14.73 -33.38 -32.26
C SER A 4 -15.16 -32.88 -30.88
N PRO A 5 -14.65 -33.39 -29.75
CA PRO A 5 -14.89 -32.78 -28.45
C PRO A 5 -13.85 -31.69 -28.18
N GLY A 6 -14.36 -30.50 -27.91
CA GLY A 6 -13.61 -29.27 -27.74
C GLY A 6 -12.66 -29.24 -26.54
N SER A 7 -11.51 -28.63 -26.80
CA SER A 7 -10.64 -28.02 -25.80
C SER A 7 -11.33 -26.78 -25.22
N ASN A 8 -11.77 -26.85 -23.98
CA ASN A 8 -11.99 -25.67 -23.11
C ASN A 8 -12.13 -26.15 -21.66
N ALA A 9 -10.99 -26.39 -21.02
CA ALA A 9 -10.90 -26.50 -19.57
C ALA A 9 -9.64 -25.77 -19.11
N GLU A 10 -9.65 -24.44 -19.30
CA GLU A 10 -8.76 -23.54 -18.58
C GLU A 10 -9.16 -23.61 -17.10
N LYS A 11 -8.64 -24.64 -16.41
CA LYS A 11 -8.83 -24.79 -14.96
C LYS A 11 -8.23 -23.57 -14.30
N ALA A 12 -9.10 -22.70 -13.81
CA ALA A 12 -8.76 -21.55 -12.97
C ALA A 12 -7.84 -22.01 -11.83
N LYS A 13 -6.54 -21.73 -11.97
CA LYS A 13 -5.53 -22.04 -10.96
C LYS A 13 -5.83 -21.21 -9.70
N PRO A 14 -5.72 -21.78 -8.49
CA PRO A 14 -5.97 -21.03 -7.25
C PRO A 14 -5.03 -19.82 -7.14
N ARG A 15 -5.59 -18.62 -6.96
CA ARG A 15 -4.89 -17.32 -6.95
C ARG A 15 -3.93 -17.11 -5.75
N TRP A 16 -3.67 -18.14 -4.94
CA TRP A 16 -2.84 -18.03 -3.72
C TRP A 16 -1.32 -17.94 -4.01
N HIS A 17 -0.83 -18.41 -5.17
CA HIS A 17 0.58 -18.27 -5.56
C HIS A 17 1.02 -16.82 -5.78
N ARG A 18 0.07 -15.88 -5.90
CA ARG A 18 0.37 -14.44 -5.92
C ARG A 18 0.95 -13.96 -4.58
N TRP A 19 0.68 -14.62 -3.46
CA TRP A 19 1.14 -14.19 -2.13
C TRP A 19 2.67 -14.29 -1.95
N LEU A 20 3.33 -15.30 -2.55
CA LEU A 20 4.80 -15.34 -2.57
C LEU A 20 5.40 -14.26 -3.47
N ARG A 21 4.73 -13.97 -4.59
CA ARG A 21 5.05 -12.82 -5.48
C ARG A 21 4.74 -11.47 -4.80
N LEU A 22 3.85 -11.44 -3.82
CA LEU A 22 3.40 -10.26 -3.08
C LEU A 22 3.97 -10.21 -1.67
N SER A 23 5.10 -10.88 -1.39
CA SER A 23 5.93 -10.55 -0.23
C SER A 23 6.64 -9.19 -0.48
N TRP A 24 5.78 -8.17 -0.61
CA TRP A 24 5.96 -6.73 -0.64
C TRP A 24 7.35 -6.25 -1.06
N PHE A 25 7.53 -6.30 -2.38
CA PHE A 25 8.32 -5.38 -3.20
C PHE A 25 8.70 -4.08 -2.48
N GLY A 26 10.01 -3.81 -2.44
CA GLY A 26 10.55 -2.49 -2.13
C GLY A 26 9.85 -1.42 -2.96
N VAL A 27 9.12 -0.55 -2.27
CA VAL A 27 8.25 0.50 -2.81
C VAL A 27 8.99 1.52 -3.71
N ALA A 28 10.32 1.44 -3.85
CA ALA A 28 11.11 2.34 -4.67
C ALA A 28 11.39 1.87 -6.12
N ASN A 29 11.24 0.58 -6.47
CA ASN A 29 11.75 0.08 -7.76
C ASN A 29 10.69 -0.37 -8.79
N TYR A 30 9.39 -0.36 -8.44
CA TYR A 30 8.35 -0.73 -9.40
C TYR A 30 8.10 0.36 -10.47
N THR A 31 8.46 1.61 -10.20
CA THR A 31 8.31 2.73 -11.15
C THR A 31 9.33 2.71 -12.29
N ARG A 32 10.43 1.96 -12.20
CA ARG A 32 11.48 2.00 -13.25
C ARG A 32 11.32 0.96 -14.36
N TYR A 33 10.55 -0.11 -14.13
CA TYR A 33 10.45 -1.24 -15.07
C TYR A 33 9.16 -1.27 -15.92
N ASN A 34 8.19 -0.38 -15.69
CA ASN A 34 6.91 -0.37 -16.43
C ASN A 34 6.56 0.97 -17.10
N LEU A 35 7.46 1.95 -17.12
CA LEU A 35 7.23 3.24 -17.79
C LEU A 35 7.65 3.28 -19.27
N THR A 36 8.09 2.16 -19.86
CA THR A 36 8.54 2.09 -21.26
C THR A 36 7.71 1.16 -22.16
N SER A 37 6.49 0.77 -21.75
CA SER A 37 5.57 0.05 -22.64
C SER A 37 4.32 0.86 -22.98
N LYS A 38 4.44 1.59 -24.11
CA LYS A 38 3.43 1.91 -25.14
C LYS A 38 1.99 2.23 -24.69
N LEU A 39 1.61 3.51 -24.83
CA LEU A 39 0.27 3.92 -25.25
C LEU A 39 0.40 4.94 -26.40
N PRO A 40 0.05 4.59 -27.65
CA PRO A 40 -0.10 5.54 -28.75
C PRO A 40 -1.57 5.98 -28.91
N GLY A 41 -1.78 7.28 -29.13
CA GLY A 41 -3.03 7.82 -29.67
C GLY A 41 -3.94 8.51 -28.66
N CYS A 42 -3.76 9.82 -28.47
CA CYS A 42 -4.86 10.75 -28.20
C CYS A 42 -4.37 12.19 -28.40
N ASP A 43 -4.43 12.66 -29.65
CA ASP A 43 -4.32 14.08 -30.00
C ASP A 43 -5.73 14.69 -29.93
N SER A 44 -6.00 15.53 -28.94
CA SER A 44 -7.25 16.29 -28.87
C SER A 44 -7.09 17.68 -29.49
N VAL A 45 -7.47 17.74 -30.77
CA VAL A 45 -8.21 18.81 -31.48
C VAL A 45 -8.03 20.26 -31.01
N ASN A 46 -7.30 21.04 -31.82
CA ASN A 46 -7.29 22.50 -31.79
C ASN A 46 -8.62 23.08 -32.32
N ALA A 47 -9.30 23.88 -31.50
CA ALA A 47 -10.49 24.65 -31.83
C ALA A 47 -10.16 25.90 -32.68
N ALA A 48 -9.54 25.69 -33.84
CA ALA A 48 -9.24 26.75 -34.80
C ALA A 48 -9.51 26.28 -36.24
N ALA A 49 -10.74 25.84 -36.50
CA ALA A 49 -11.26 25.70 -37.85
C ALA A 49 -12.13 26.92 -38.16
N VAL A 50 -11.47 28.05 -38.45
CA VAL A 50 -12.11 29.22 -39.04
C VAL A 50 -12.04 29.06 -40.55
N TRP A 51 -13.21 29.06 -41.19
CA TRP A 51 -13.44 29.10 -42.64
C TRP A 51 -12.61 30.22 -43.29
N PRO A 52 -11.84 29.97 -44.37
CA PRO A 52 -11.24 31.05 -45.14
C PRO A 52 -12.27 31.58 -46.16
N GLY A 53 -12.80 32.79 -45.95
CA GLY A 53 -13.60 33.46 -47.00
C GLY A 53 -14.67 34.47 -46.56
N ALA A 54 -14.98 34.62 -45.27
CA ALA A 54 -16.00 35.59 -44.84
C ALA A 54 -15.43 37.02 -44.77
N SER A 55 -16.09 37.99 -45.40
CA SER A 55 -15.67 39.40 -45.33
C SER A 55 -16.04 40.03 -43.98
N GLN A 56 -15.29 41.05 -43.55
CA GLN A 56 -15.51 41.76 -42.27
C GLN A 56 -16.94 42.30 -42.11
N SER A 57 -17.63 42.66 -43.20
CA SER A 57 -19.01 43.13 -43.14
C SER A 57 -20.01 42.02 -42.81
N GLN A 58 -19.74 40.77 -43.23
CA GLN A 58 -20.61 39.62 -42.95
C GLN A 58 -20.50 39.16 -41.50
N ALA A 59 -19.31 39.27 -40.89
CA ALA A 59 -19.12 39.00 -39.47
C ALA A 59 -19.85 40.03 -38.58
N HIS A 60 -19.85 41.31 -39.00
CA HIS A 60 -20.52 42.38 -38.25
C HIS A 60 -22.06 42.31 -38.32
N ASP A 61 -22.63 41.86 -39.45
CA ASP A 61 -24.08 41.70 -39.60
C ASP A 61 -24.63 40.49 -38.80
N LEU A 62 -23.84 39.40 -38.71
CA LEU A 62 -24.19 38.26 -37.84
C LEU A 62 -24.10 38.60 -36.35
N GLN A 63 -23.07 39.37 -35.95
CA GLN A 63 -22.87 39.77 -34.56
C GLN A 63 -23.94 40.77 -34.08
N SER A 64 -24.38 41.68 -34.95
CA SER A 64 -25.48 42.61 -34.64
C SER A 64 -26.86 41.94 -34.59
N ARG A 65 -27.13 40.96 -35.45
CA ARG A 65 -28.38 40.17 -35.41
C ARG A 65 -28.48 39.31 -34.14
N HIS A 66 -27.38 38.70 -33.70
CA HIS A 66 -27.35 37.94 -32.43
C HIS A 66 -27.53 38.83 -31.18
N LEU A 67 -26.95 40.04 -31.17
CA LEU A 67 -27.13 40.98 -30.06
C LEU A 67 -28.57 41.51 -29.95
N SER A 68 -29.28 41.67 -31.07
CA SER A 68 -30.69 42.12 -31.09
C SER A 68 -31.70 41.05 -30.64
N LEU A 69 -31.32 39.78 -30.71
CA LEU A 69 -32.11 38.65 -30.20
C LEU A 69 -31.82 38.43 -28.71
N ALA A 70 -30.57 38.59 -28.27
CA ALA A 70 -30.19 38.50 -26.87
C ALA A 70 -30.87 39.57 -25.98
N HIS A 71 -31.03 40.80 -26.49
CA HIS A 71 -31.67 41.87 -25.73
C HIS A 71 -33.20 41.74 -25.58
N ARG A 72 -33.89 40.96 -26.42
CA ARG A 72 -35.34 40.76 -26.33
C ARG A 72 -35.76 39.63 -25.39
N CYS A 73 -34.81 38.81 -24.91
CA CYS A 73 -35.06 37.74 -23.94
C CYS A 73 -34.64 38.10 -22.50
N PHE A 74 -34.02 39.26 -22.26
CA PHE A 74 -33.52 39.62 -20.93
C PHE A 74 -34.60 40.37 -20.12
N ARG A 75 -35.51 39.61 -19.49
CA ARG A 75 -36.36 40.15 -18.41
C ARG A 75 -35.50 40.47 -17.17
N PRO A 76 -35.76 41.56 -16.44
CA PRO A 76 -35.11 41.84 -15.18
C PRO A 76 -35.81 41.06 -14.05
N ASP A 77 -35.59 39.74 -14.01
CA ASP A 77 -35.97 38.90 -12.86
C ASP A 77 -34.96 37.76 -12.67
N LEU A 78 -33.70 38.12 -12.40
CA LEU A 78 -32.61 37.18 -12.09
C LEU A 78 -32.33 37.08 -10.58
N GLN A 79 -33.11 37.76 -9.74
CA GLN A 79 -33.01 37.67 -8.28
C GLN A 79 -33.12 36.21 -7.77
N PRO A 80 -34.10 35.38 -8.20
CA PRO A 80 -34.24 34.02 -7.68
C PRO A 80 -33.16 33.03 -8.18
N TYR A 81 -32.46 33.34 -9.28
CA TYR A 81 -31.38 32.48 -9.80
C TYR A 81 -30.05 32.68 -9.07
N THR A 82 -29.76 33.89 -8.60
CA THR A 82 -28.50 34.15 -7.90
C THR A 82 -28.44 33.49 -6.52
N SER A 83 -29.58 33.36 -5.82
CA SER A 83 -29.66 32.67 -4.53
C SER A 83 -29.49 31.15 -4.68
N LEU A 84 -30.12 30.56 -5.70
CA LEU A 84 -30.01 29.12 -5.99
C LEU A 84 -28.60 28.73 -6.44
N VAL A 85 -27.96 29.54 -7.30
CA VAL A 85 -26.58 29.28 -7.72
C VAL A 85 -25.62 29.44 -6.53
N ARG A 86 -25.84 30.44 -5.67
CA ARG A 86 -25.03 30.62 -4.44
C ARG A 86 -25.21 29.45 -3.46
N SER A 87 -26.43 28.95 -3.27
CA SER A 87 -26.67 27.81 -2.36
C SER A 87 -26.03 26.54 -2.89
N VAL A 88 -26.18 26.23 -4.18
CA VAL A 88 -25.57 25.03 -4.80
C VAL A 88 -24.04 25.09 -4.74
N ILE A 89 -23.43 26.25 -4.98
CA ILE A 89 -21.97 26.43 -4.86
C ILE A 89 -21.55 26.33 -3.39
N ALA A 90 -22.30 26.92 -2.45
CA ALA A 90 -22.01 26.82 -1.03
C ALA A 90 -22.09 25.37 -0.54
N ASP A 91 -23.13 24.63 -0.93
CA ASP A 91 -23.33 23.22 -0.60
C ASP A 91 -22.24 22.34 -1.23
N ALA A 92 -21.84 22.61 -2.48
CA ALA A 92 -20.73 21.91 -3.13
C ALA A 92 -19.39 22.19 -2.44
N ILE A 93 -19.13 23.42 -2.00
CA ILE A 93 -17.92 23.79 -1.25
C ILE A 93 -17.94 23.15 0.14
N HIS A 94 -19.09 23.13 0.81
CA HIS A 94 -19.25 22.54 2.13
C HIS A 94 -19.11 21.01 2.08
N ALA A 95 -19.74 20.37 1.10
CA ALA A 95 -19.58 18.94 0.84
C ALA A 95 -18.14 18.57 0.49
N ARG A 96 -17.46 19.36 -0.35
CA ARG A 96 -16.04 19.17 -0.68
C ARG A 96 -15.14 19.31 0.54
N ARG A 97 -15.39 20.28 1.41
CA ARG A 97 -14.66 20.47 2.66
C ARG A 97 -14.84 19.29 3.61
N ASN A 98 -16.06 18.77 3.77
CA ASN A 98 -16.34 17.60 4.62
C ASN A 98 -15.69 16.31 4.12
N VAL A 99 -15.63 16.09 2.80
CA VAL A 99 -14.94 14.96 2.21
C VAL A 99 -13.41 15.10 2.37
N LEU A 100 -12.87 16.29 2.15
CA LEU A 100 -11.44 16.57 2.35
C LEU A 100 -11.02 16.43 3.82
N ASP A 101 -11.84 16.85 4.78
CA ASP A 101 -11.54 16.69 6.21
C ASP A 101 -11.56 15.22 6.66
N TYR A 102 -12.29 14.36 5.95
CA TYR A 102 -12.29 12.90 6.17
C TYR A 102 -11.10 12.21 5.48
N LEU A 103 -10.71 12.68 4.29
CA LEU A 103 -9.61 12.10 3.50
C LEU A 103 -8.23 12.61 3.92
N VAL A 104 -8.15 13.87 4.37
CA VAL A 104 -6.94 14.55 4.81
C VAL A 104 -7.07 14.77 6.31
N PRO A 105 -6.49 13.88 7.14
CA PRO A 105 -6.59 14.02 8.58
C PRO A 105 -5.95 15.35 9.01
N GLN A 106 -6.74 16.16 9.71
CA GLN A 106 -6.30 17.43 10.30
C GLN A 106 -5.35 17.14 11.46
N ILE A 107 -4.05 17.02 11.17
CA ILE A 107 -3.00 16.78 12.17
C ILE A 107 -2.50 18.14 12.68
N PRO A 108 -2.66 18.46 13.98
CA PRO A 108 -2.07 19.67 14.54
C PRO A 108 -0.55 19.65 14.33
N LEU A 109 0.06 20.73 13.81
CA LEU A 109 1.51 20.77 13.55
C LEU A 109 2.35 20.45 14.80
N LYS A 110 1.85 20.83 15.98
CA LYS A 110 2.46 20.52 17.29
C LYS A 110 2.53 19.01 17.60
N ASP A 111 1.73 18.18 16.93
CA ASP A 111 1.70 16.73 17.12
C ASP A 111 2.67 16.01 16.17
N ILE A 112 3.12 16.65 15.09
CA ILE A 112 4.01 16.04 14.10
C ILE A 112 5.27 15.45 14.74
N PRO A 113 5.99 16.12 15.67
CA PRO A 113 7.21 15.57 16.25
C PRO A 113 6.98 14.24 16.98
N ILE A 114 5.89 14.11 17.75
CA ILE A 114 5.59 12.87 18.48
C ILE A 114 5.12 11.76 17.53
N LEU A 115 4.37 12.10 16.48
CA LEU A 115 3.95 11.15 15.44
C LEU A 115 5.16 10.58 14.69
N LEU A 116 6.07 11.45 14.24
CA LEU A 116 7.30 11.03 13.57
C LEU A 116 8.24 10.26 14.51
N GLY A 117 8.33 10.68 15.78
CA GLY A 117 9.11 9.97 16.78
C GLY A 117 8.66 8.52 16.96
N PHE A 118 7.36 8.27 17.03
CA PHE A 118 6.83 6.90 17.13
C PHE A 118 6.89 6.11 15.81
N ALA A 119 6.76 6.77 14.67
CA ALA A 119 7.00 6.13 13.37
C ALA A 119 8.47 5.66 13.25
N LEU A 120 9.42 6.51 13.61
CA LEU A 120 10.84 6.16 13.60
C LEU A 120 11.17 5.07 14.64
N LEU A 121 10.62 5.16 15.85
CA LEU A 121 10.77 4.11 16.85
C LEU A 121 10.24 2.78 16.32
N GLY A 122 9.05 2.78 15.71
CA GLY A 122 8.48 1.58 15.07
C GLY A 122 9.41 1.01 14.00
N ALA A 123 9.99 1.87 13.17
CA ALA A 123 10.93 1.46 12.13
C ALA A 123 12.18 0.78 12.70
N ILE A 124 12.79 1.37 13.73
CA ILE A 124 13.97 0.82 14.40
C ILE A 124 13.64 -0.52 15.07
N VAL A 125 12.54 -0.61 15.80
CA VAL A 125 12.13 -1.83 16.50
C VAL A 125 11.84 -2.95 15.50
N SER A 126 11.07 -2.67 14.45
CA SER A 126 10.74 -3.68 13.44
C SER A 126 11.97 -4.09 12.61
N GLY A 127 12.85 -3.14 12.28
CA GLY A 127 14.11 -3.41 11.62
C GLY A 127 15.03 -4.30 12.46
N ALA A 128 15.21 -3.99 13.75
CA ALA A 128 15.99 -4.80 14.68
C ALA A 128 15.41 -6.22 14.85
N TYR A 129 14.08 -6.33 14.93
CA TYR A 129 13.41 -7.62 14.87
C TYR A 129 13.73 -8.37 13.58
N GLY A 130 13.67 -7.71 12.42
CA GLY A 130 14.02 -8.30 11.12
C GLY A 130 15.45 -8.83 11.07
N VAL A 131 16.42 -8.08 11.60
CA VAL A 131 17.82 -8.53 11.72
C VAL A 131 17.90 -9.84 12.51
N ALA A 132 17.32 -9.86 13.72
CA ALA A 132 17.38 -11.03 14.60
C ALA A 132 16.61 -12.23 14.01
N HIS A 133 15.45 -11.97 13.44
CA HIS A 133 14.61 -12.95 12.76
C HIS A 133 15.36 -13.62 11.61
N ASP A 134 16.09 -12.85 10.81
CA ASP A 134 16.83 -13.37 9.66
C ASP A 134 18.09 -14.14 10.08
N GLN A 135 18.71 -13.84 11.23
CA GLN A 135 19.77 -14.71 11.76
C GLN A 135 19.27 -16.11 12.12
N ILE A 136 18.07 -16.19 12.70
CA ILE A 136 17.44 -17.46 13.08
C ILE A 136 17.04 -18.22 11.81
N THR A 137 16.32 -17.57 10.90
CA THR A 137 15.82 -18.23 9.70
C THR A 137 16.92 -18.58 8.70
N TYR A 138 18.01 -17.80 8.63
CA TYR A 138 19.22 -18.19 7.89
C TYR A 138 19.79 -19.52 8.37
N SER A 139 19.77 -19.74 9.68
CA SER A 139 20.25 -20.99 10.27
C SER A 139 19.30 -22.17 10.02
N ILE A 140 18.05 -21.92 9.64
CA ILE A 140 17.07 -22.96 9.27
C ILE A 140 17.21 -23.31 7.78
N ALA A 141 17.28 -22.31 6.90
CA ALA A 141 17.36 -22.52 5.45
C ALA A 141 18.28 -21.49 4.78
N PRO A 142 19.60 -21.76 4.70
CA PRO A 142 20.53 -20.89 4.00
C PRO A 142 20.12 -20.64 2.54
N GLU A 143 19.60 -21.66 1.84
CA GLU A 143 19.14 -21.55 0.45
C GLU A 143 17.99 -20.54 0.25
N TYR A 144 17.16 -20.32 1.28
CA TYR A 144 16.15 -19.27 1.24
C TYR A 144 16.77 -17.87 1.09
N PHE A 145 17.99 -17.71 1.59
CA PHE A 145 18.74 -16.47 1.49
C PHE A 145 19.62 -16.44 0.25
N THR A 146 20.55 -17.38 0.11
CA THR A 146 21.54 -17.37 -0.97
C THR A 146 20.91 -17.45 -2.35
N ASN A 147 19.86 -18.27 -2.50
CA ASN A 147 19.29 -18.53 -3.82
C ASN A 147 18.08 -17.65 -4.16
N LEU A 148 17.42 -17.07 -3.14
CA LEU A 148 16.25 -16.20 -3.30
C LEU A 148 16.53 -14.78 -2.81
N LYS A 149 16.69 -14.55 -1.50
CA LYS A 149 16.72 -13.18 -0.96
C LYS A 149 17.94 -12.37 -1.41
N PHE A 150 19.11 -12.97 -1.52
CA PHE A 150 20.32 -12.26 -1.94
C PHE A 150 20.18 -11.76 -3.38
N LYS A 151 19.59 -12.58 -4.26
CA LYS A 151 19.26 -12.15 -5.63
C LYS A 151 18.20 -11.04 -5.64
N GLN A 152 17.18 -11.12 -4.78
CA GLN A 152 16.15 -10.06 -4.64
C GLN A 152 16.73 -8.73 -4.14
N PHE A 153 17.73 -8.79 -3.26
CA PHE A 153 18.36 -7.64 -2.61
C PHE A 153 19.79 -7.37 -3.11
N HIS A 154 20.15 -7.83 -4.32
CA HIS A 154 21.51 -7.67 -4.86
C HIS A 154 22.01 -6.22 -4.87
N TRP A 155 21.10 -5.24 -4.98
CA TRP A 155 21.40 -3.81 -4.92
C TRP A 155 21.88 -3.33 -3.53
N LEU A 156 21.67 -4.12 -2.49
CA LEU A 156 22.13 -3.88 -1.12
C LEU A 156 23.46 -4.59 -0.83
N ASP A 157 23.93 -5.46 -1.72
CA ASP A 157 25.19 -6.18 -1.53
C ASP A 157 26.38 -5.22 -1.65
N ARG A 158 27.25 -5.27 -0.63
CA ARG A 158 28.48 -4.48 -0.54
C ARG A 158 29.72 -5.37 -0.35
N GLY A 159 29.59 -6.68 -0.59
CA GLY A 159 30.62 -7.67 -0.27
C GLY A 159 30.63 -8.07 1.21
N PHE A 160 29.47 -8.02 1.88
CA PHE A 160 29.34 -8.47 3.26
C PHE A 160 29.33 -10.01 3.33
N GLY A 161 29.74 -10.57 4.48
CA GLY A 161 29.51 -11.98 4.76
C GLY A 161 28.01 -12.31 4.78
N GLU A 162 27.65 -13.54 4.41
CA GLU A 162 26.26 -13.94 4.16
C GLU A 162 25.33 -13.65 5.36
N ARG A 163 25.77 -13.93 6.59
CA ARG A 163 24.97 -13.66 7.80
C ARG A 163 24.72 -12.16 8.01
N THR A 164 25.75 -11.34 7.80
CA THR A 164 25.60 -9.88 7.87
C THR A 164 24.64 -9.39 6.81
N PHE A 165 24.76 -9.91 5.57
CA PHE A 165 23.88 -9.53 4.49
C PHE A 165 22.42 -9.97 4.73
N ALA A 166 22.21 -11.18 5.25
CA ALA A 166 20.89 -11.64 5.70
C ALA A 166 20.31 -10.71 6.77
N GLY A 167 21.12 -10.24 7.73
CA GLY A 167 20.70 -9.23 8.71
C GLY A 167 20.29 -7.90 8.06
N CYS A 168 21.07 -7.40 7.10
CA CYS A 168 20.73 -6.18 6.35
C CYS A 168 19.42 -6.33 5.57
N ILE A 169 19.19 -7.50 4.96
CA ILE A 169 17.94 -7.83 4.28
C ILE A 169 16.78 -7.84 5.28
N GLY A 170 16.96 -8.48 6.43
CA GLY A 170 15.97 -8.52 7.50
C GLY A 170 15.54 -7.12 7.93
N PHE A 171 16.51 -6.23 8.19
CA PHE A 171 16.21 -4.83 8.49
C PHE A 171 15.42 -4.18 7.35
N MET A 172 15.90 -4.29 6.11
CA MET A 172 15.31 -3.64 4.93
C MET A 172 13.90 -4.15 4.62
N ALA A 173 13.64 -5.43 4.90
CA ALA A 173 12.36 -6.06 4.69
C ALA A 173 11.28 -5.58 5.69
N THR A 174 11.66 -5.20 6.92
CA THR A 174 10.70 -4.96 8.00
C THR A 174 10.60 -3.52 8.50
N TRP A 175 11.65 -2.69 8.38
CA TRP A 175 11.65 -1.33 8.97
C TRP A 175 10.46 -0.47 8.55
N TRP A 176 10.07 -0.54 7.27
CA TRP A 176 8.97 0.26 6.73
C TRP A 176 7.60 -0.18 7.30
N VAL A 177 7.45 -1.46 7.66
CA VAL A 177 6.25 -1.98 8.33
C VAL A 177 6.10 -1.33 9.69
N GLY A 178 7.18 -1.34 10.48
CA GLY A 178 7.23 -0.67 11.77
C GLY A 178 6.95 0.83 11.68
N LEU A 179 7.46 1.49 10.62
CA LEU A 179 7.18 2.90 10.35
C LEU A 179 5.68 3.16 10.17
N ILE A 180 5.03 2.38 9.29
CA ILE A 180 3.59 2.53 9.01
C ILE A 180 2.76 2.25 10.26
N ILE A 181 3.09 1.18 11.00
CA ILE A 181 2.39 0.81 12.24
C ILE A 181 2.54 1.92 13.29
N GLY A 182 3.76 2.40 13.52
CA GLY A 182 4.04 3.49 14.46
C GLY A 182 3.27 4.75 14.10
N TRP A 183 3.22 5.09 12.81
CA TRP A 183 2.44 6.22 12.31
C TRP A 183 0.94 6.07 12.58
N ILE A 184 0.35 4.91 12.27
CA ILE A 184 -1.08 4.64 12.48
C ILE A 184 -1.43 4.70 13.97
N LEU A 185 -0.64 4.04 14.82
CA LEU A 185 -0.87 3.99 16.25
C LEU A 185 -0.71 5.37 16.90
N ALA A 186 0.31 6.12 16.52
CA ALA A 186 0.52 7.47 17.03
C ALA A 186 -0.62 8.41 16.64
N ARG A 187 -1.07 8.40 15.37
CA ARG A 187 -2.22 9.21 14.94
C ARG A 187 -3.49 8.88 15.72
N ARG A 188 -3.70 7.60 16.02
CA ARG A 188 -4.89 7.16 16.76
C ARG A 188 -4.84 7.55 18.25
N MET A 189 -3.66 7.52 18.87
CA MET A 189 -3.52 7.68 20.31
C MET A 189 -3.15 9.09 20.74
N VAL A 190 -2.51 9.90 19.91
CA VAL A 190 -2.04 11.21 20.35
C VAL A 190 -3.17 12.22 20.64
N PRO A 191 -4.29 12.26 19.89
CA PRO A 191 -5.36 13.22 20.15
C PRO A 191 -6.04 13.04 21.52
N ASN A 192 -6.54 14.14 22.08
CA ASN A 192 -7.45 14.19 23.25
C ASN A 192 -6.92 13.55 24.55
N GLN A 193 -5.61 13.34 24.69
CA GLN A 193 -5.00 12.84 25.93
C GLN A 193 -3.58 13.38 26.14
N SER A 194 -3.07 13.27 27.37
CA SER A 194 -1.71 13.71 27.69
C SER A 194 -0.67 12.89 26.92
N ARG A 195 0.46 13.52 26.55
CA ARG A 195 1.54 12.85 25.79
C ARG A 195 2.04 11.60 26.49
N ALA A 196 2.24 11.66 27.80
CA ALA A 196 2.68 10.52 28.60
C ALA A 196 1.70 9.33 28.52
N ARG A 197 0.39 9.61 28.55
CA ARG A 197 -0.64 8.58 28.46
C ARG A 197 -0.74 8.00 27.05
N ALA A 198 -0.67 8.84 26.02
CA ALA A 198 -0.59 8.41 24.62
C ALA A 198 0.61 7.49 24.39
N SER A 199 1.80 7.90 24.85
CA SER A 199 3.02 7.11 24.71
C SER A 199 2.90 5.73 25.32
N ARG A 200 2.37 5.61 26.55
CA ARG A 200 2.16 4.31 27.20
C ARG A 200 1.23 3.42 26.38
N LYS A 201 0.11 3.95 25.89
CA LYS A 201 -0.84 3.19 25.06
C LYS A 201 -0.24 2.78 23.71
N ILE A 202 0.56 3.64 23.08
CA ILE A 202 1.28 3.31 21.84
C ILE A 202 2.29 2.19 22.09
N LEU A 203 3.05 2.24 23.19
CA LEU A 203 3.97 1.17 23.57
C LEU A 203 3.24 -0.15 23.86
N THR A 204 2.08 -0.12 24.53
CA THR A 204 1.22 -1.31 24.69
C THR A 204 0.76 -1.85 23.33
N CYS A 205 0.37 -0.99 22.40
CA CYS A 205 -0.01 -1.40 21.05
C CYS A 205 1.16 -2.07 20.31
N PHE A 206 2.37 -1.49 20.39
CA PHE A 206 3.57 -2.12 19.83
C PHE A 206 3.84 -3.50 20.45
N ALA A 207 3.69 -3.64 21.76
CA ALA A 207 3.85 -4.93 22.43
C ALA A 207 2.84 -5.97 21.92
N VAL A 208 1.57 -5.58 21.71
CA VAL A 208 0.54 -6.46 21.12
C VAL A 208 0.93 -6.87 19.70
N VAL A 209 1.30 -5.90 18.84
CA VAL A 209 1.71 -6.17 17.45
C VAL A 209 2.92 -7.10 17.38
N PHE A 210 3.92 -6.84 18.21
CA PHE A 210 5.13 -7.65 18.27
C PHE A 210 4.83 -9.07 18.73
N ALA A 211 4.05 -9.22 19.82
CA ALA A 211 3.67 -10.52 20.34
C ALA A 211 2.90 -11.35 19.31
N THR A 212 1.95 -10.74 18.58
CA THR A 212 1.17 -11.46 17.57
C THR A 212 2.00 -11.82 16.35
N ALA A 213 2.87 -10.92 15.87
CA ALA A 213 3.80 -11.21 14.78
C ALA A 213 4.74 -12.39 15.14
N PHE A 214 5.31 -12.36 16.36
CA PHE A 214 6.15 -13.41 16.87
C PHE A 214 5.40 -14.75 16.99
N LEU A 215 4.22 -14.75 17.60
CA LEU A 215 3.41 -15.97 17.78
C LEU A 215 2.98 -16.59 16.45
N PHE A 216 2.63 -15.77 15.45
CA PHE A 216 2.31 -16.29 14.12
C PHE A 216 3.55 -16.82 13.41
N GLY A 217 4.70 -16.14 13.49
CA GLY A 217 5.96 -16.66 12.96
C GLY A 217 6.33 -18.01 13.59
N LEU A 218 6.15 -18.13 14.91
CA LEU A 218 6.33 -19.39 15.63
C LEU A 218 5.32 -20.46 15.18
N ALA A 219 4.05 -20.11 15.00
CA ALA A 219 3.04 -21.03 14.48
C ALA A 219 3.38 -21.50 13.05
N GLY A 220 3.90 -20.61 12.20
CA GLY A 220 4.42 -20.94 10.87
C GLY A 220 5.62 -21.90 10.94
N ASN A 221 6.53 -21.70 11.90
CA ASN A 221 7.64 -22.61 12.15
C ASN A 221 7.14 -24.00 12.58
N VAL A 222 6.22 -24.05 13.55
CA VAL A 222 5.63 -25.31 14.05
C VAL A 222 4.89 -26.03 12.93
N TYR A 223 4.07 -25.32 12.16
CA TYR A 223 3.36 -25.88 11.01
C TYR A 223 4.33 -26.46 9.96
N GLY A 224 5.36 -25.70 9.57
CA GLY A 224 6.37 -26.17 8.62
C GLY A 224 7.18 -27.36 9.15
N PHE A 225 7.51 -27.37 10.44
CA PHE A 225 8.19 -28.49 11.09
C PHE A 225 7.33 -29.76 11.10
N LEU A 226 6.07 -29.66 11.51
CA LEU A 226 5.13 -30.79 11.61
C LEU A 226 4.80 -31.42 10.25
N ARG A 227 4.87 -30.67 9.15
CA ARG A 227 4.73 -31.25 7.80
C ARG A 227 5.86 -32.24 7.46
N GLY A 228 7.07 -31.98 7.95
CA GLY A 228 8.23 -32.84 7.72
C GLY A 228 8.75 -32.86 6.28
N PRO A 229 9.87 -33.55 6.03
CA PRO A 229 10.55 -33.56 4.74
C PRO A 229 9.80 -34.29 3.62
N ASN A 230 8.94 -35.25 3.98
CA ASN A 230 8.23 -36.10 3.02
C ASN A 230 6.84 -35.56 2.62
N ALA A 231 6.46 -34.37 3.07
CA ALA A 231 5.18 -33.78 2.71
C ALA A 231 5.13 -33.37 1.23
N ASP A 232 3.92 -33.30 0.67
CA ASP A 232 3.71 -32.83 -0.70
C ASP A 232 3.95 -31.31 -0.82
N TYR A 233 5.06 -30.95 -1.44
CA TYR A 233 5.44 -29.56 -1.75
C TYR A 233 5.21 -29.17 -3.22
N SER A 234 4.41 -29.93 -3.98
CA SER A 234 4.17 -29.68 -5.41
C SER A 234 3.73 -28.25 -5.75
N ASN A 235 2.98 -27.60 -4.85
CA ASN A 235 2.57 -26.18 -4.97
C ASN A 235 3.75 -25.18 -4.96
N TRP A 236 4.93 -25.62 -4.54
CA TRP A 236 6.17 -24.85 -4.47
C TRP A 236 7.18 -25.21 -5.56
N ASN A 237 6.88 -26.19 -6.43
CA ASN A 237 7.79 -26.64 -7.49
C ASN A 237 8.32 -25.50 -8.36
N TRP A 238 7.48 -24.49 -8.65
CA TRP A 238 7.91 -23.30 -9.39
C TRP A 238 9.10 -22.59 -8.72
N ALA A 239 9.08 -22.45 -7.39
CA ALA A 239 10.14 -21.81 -6.62
C ALA A 239 11.38 -22.69 -6.54
N PHE A 240 11.19 -24.01 -6.44
CA PHE A 240 12.31 -24.95 -6.42
C PHE A 240 13.09 -24.95 -7.72
N THR A 241 12.38 -24.91 -8.86
CA THR A 241 13.01 -24.82 -10.18
C THR A 241 13.64 -23.44 -10.42
N GLU A 242 12.90 -22.36 -10.16
CA GLU A 242 13.36 -20.99 -10.44
C GLU A 242 14.57 -20.60 -9.57
N TYR A 243 14.56 -20.98 -8.29
CA TYR A 243 15.61 -20.64 -7.34
C TYR A 243 16.57 -21.80 -7.07
N GLN A 244 16.49 -22.90 -7.81
CA GLN A 244 17.41 -24.04 -7.67
C GLN A 244 17.50 -24.54 -6.21
N ILE A 245 16.33 -24.68 -5.56
CA ILE A 245 16.24 -25.11 -4.15
C ILE A 245 16.37 -26.62 -4.08
N THR A 246 17.29 -27.10 -3.26
CA THR A 246 17.53 -28.53 -3.03
C THR A 246 16.88 -28.97 -1.72
N ASP A 247 16.98 -28.17 -0.65
CA ASP A 247 16.31 -28.42 0.62
C ASP A 247 14.92 -27.77 0.65
N GLN A 248 13.97 -28.46 0.02
CA GLN A 248 12.59 -28.01 -0.10
C GLN A 248 11.91 -27.81 1.26
N TRP A 249 12.18 -28.69 2.22
CA TRP A 249 11.53 -28.64 3.53
C TRP A 249 11.98 -27.43 4.32
N ALA A 250 13.29 -27.21 4.42
CA ALA A 250 13.84 -26.04 5.11
C ALA A 250 13.36 -24.75 4.44
N PHE A 251 13.42 -24.67 3.11
CA PHE A 251 12.99 -23.51 2.34
C PHE A 251 11.52 -23.16 2.59
N VAL A 252 10.61 -24.14 2.44
CA VAL A 252 9.18 -23.91 2.63
C VAL A 252 8.86 -23.57 4.09
N ARG A 253 9.55 -24.19 5.05
CA ARG A 253 9.41 -23.85 6.47
C ARG A 253 9.75 -22.39 6.73
N VAL A 254 10.89 -21.89 6.25
CA VAL A 254 11.26 -20.47 6.39
C VAL A 254 10.27 -19.56 5.66
N ALA A 255 9.75 -19.97 4.51
CA ALA A 255 8.72 -19.22 3.80
C ALA A 255 7.42 -19.12 4.63
N TYR A 256 7.00 -20.18 5.33
CA TYR A 256 5.87 -20.13 6.25
C TYR A 256 6.12 -19.21 7.44
N ILE A 257 7.31 -19.25 8.04
CA ILE A 257 7.68 -18.36 9.16
C ILE A 257 7.51 -16.90 8.75
N HIS A 258 8.11 -16.48 7.63
CA HIS A 258 8.02 -15.11 7.14
C HIS A 258 6.58 -14.69 6.86
N ASN A 259 5.84 -15.49 6.07
CA ASN A 259 4.47 -15.15 5.68
C ASN A 259 3.52 -15.07 6.88
N ALA A 260 3.66 -16.00 7.83
CA ALA A 260 2.88 -15.98 9.05
C ALA A 260 3.24 -14.77 9.92
N GLY A 261 4.52 -14.42 10.05
CA GLY A 261 4.96 -13.23 10.78
C GLY A 261 4.33 -11.93 10.25
N TYR A 262 4.30 -11.73 8.91
CA TYR A 262 3.61 -10.59 8.30
C TYR A 262 2.11 -10.59 8.60
N LEU A 263 1.45 -11.74 8.50
CA LEU A 263 0.03 -11.87 8.85
C LEU A 263 -0.20 -11.52 10.33
N GLY A 264 0.66 -12.01 11.23
CA GLY A 264 0.60 -11.71 12.66
C GLY A 264 0.80 -10.24 12.98
N GLY A 265 1.62 -9.52 12.19
CA GLY A 265 1.77 -8.07 12.31
C GLY A 265 0.49 -7.31 11.94
N VAL A 266 -0.17 -7.70 10.84
CA VAL A 266 -1.46 -7.11 10.43
C VAL A 266 -2.56 -7.41 11.46
N VAL A 267 -2.69 -8.67 11.87
CA VAL A 267 -3.65 -9.09 12.91
C VAL A 267 -3.36 -8.33 14.22
N GLY A 268 -2.10 -8.21 14.59
CA GLY A 268 -1.67 -7.43 15.75
C GLY A 268 -2.09 -5.98 15.73
N LEU A 269 -1.95 -5.32 14.58
CA LEU A 269 -2.39 -3.94 14.42
C LEU A 269 -3.91 -3.83 14.59
N ILE A 270 -4.67 -4.77 14.01
CA ILE A 270 -6.12 -4.83 14.16
C ILE A 270 -6.50 -5.03 15.64
N LEU A 271 -5.88 -5.99 16.32
CA LEU A 271 -6.13 -6.26 17.74
C LEU A 271 -5.78 -5.06 18.62
N ALA A 272 -4.63 -4.41 18.39
CA ALA A 272 -4.26 -3.18 19.09
C ALA A 272 -5.28 -2.05 18.86
N CYS A 273 -5.80 -1.91 17.64
CA CYS A 273 -6.85 -0.95 17.30
C CYS A 273 -8.21 -1.27 17.96
N ILE A 274 -8.52 -2.55 18.18
CA ILE A 274 -9.77 -2.96 18.81
C ILE A 274 -9.67 -2.83 20.33
N PHE A 275 -8.64 -3.38 20.95
CA PHE A 275 -8.58 -3.58 22.41
C PHE A 275 -7.95 -2.43 23.18
N VAL A 276 -6.97 -1.73 22.62
CA VAL A 276 -6.40 -0.55 23.27
C VAL A 276 -7.16 0.67 22.78
N LYS A 277 -7.98 1.33 23.62
CA LYS A 277 -8.76 2.51 23.21
C LYS A 277 -8.07 3.82 23.58
N PRO A 278 -8.15 4.88 22.74
CA PRO A 278 -7.80 6.23 23.18
C PRO A 278 -8.75 6.67 24.31
N ASP A 279 -8.34 7.66 25.10
CA ASP A 279 -9.27 8.25 26.07
C ASP A 279 -10.44 8.92 25.33
N LYS A 280 -11.60 8.94 25.98
CA LYS A 280 -12.74 9.69 25.47
C LYS A 280 -12.40 11.17 25.50
N SER A 281 -12.78 11.90 24.46
CA SER A 281 -12.77 13.37 24.48
C SER A 281 -13.50 13.84 25.75
N PRO A 282 -13.00 14.86 26.46
CA PRO A 282 -13.85 15.60 27.40
C PRO A 282 -15.09 16.06 26.61
N GLN A 283 -16.28 15.74 27.13
CA GLN A 283 -17.53 16.31 26.63
C GLN A 283 -17.59 17.79 26.96
#